data_AF-I5B0Y7-F1
#
_entry.id   AF-I5B0Y7-F1
#
_cell.length_a   1.000
_cell.length_b   1.000
_cell.length_c   1.000
_cell.angle_alpha   90.00
_cell.angle_beta   90.00
_cell.angle_gamma   90.00
#
_symmetry.space_group_name_H-M   'P 1'
#
loop_
_entity.id
_entity.type
_entity.pdbx_description
1 polymer ?
#
loop_
_entity_poly.entity_id
_entity_poly.type
_entity_poly.pdbx_seq_one_letter_code
_entity_poly.pdbx_strand_id
1 'polypeptide(L)'
;MIKYQDIIEAKELLNLPERVSMEEIKSNYRKLIMQWHPDKCNGNDEKCNEMTKKLTTAYKTIILYCNQYKYSFAKEDVERYLSPEDWWFERFGNDPLWGNSKKT
;
A
#
# COMPACT_ATOMS: atom_id res chain seq x y z
N MET A 1 9.32 7.26 19.06
CA MET A 1 8.57 8.28 18.28
C MET A 1 9.14 8.23 16.87
N ILE A 2 8.33 7.92 15.86
CA ILE A 2 8.79 7.90 14.47
C ILE A 2 8.90 9.35 14.00
N LYS A 3 10.04 9.74 13.44
CA LYS A 3 10.20 11.09 12.87
C LYS A 3 9.83 11.07 11.40
N TYR A 4 9.40 12.21 10.87
CA TYR A 4 9.09 12.36 9.45
C TYR A 4 10.27 11.95 8.55
N GLN A 5 11.48 12.34 8.95
CA GLN A 5 12.71 12.01 8.22
C GLN A 5 12.92 10.49 8.08
N ASP A 6 12.68 9.72 9.16
CA ASP A 6 12.82 8.26 9.17
C ASP A 6 11.86 7.59 8.16
N ILE A 7 10.66 8.18 7.96
CA ILE A 7 9.66 7.68 7.01
C ILE A 7 10.10 7.95 5.57
N ILE A 8 10.62 9.15 5.29
CA ILE A 8 11.09 9.52 3.96
C ILE A 8 12.29 8.66 3.55
N GLU A 9 13.27 8.49 4.44
CA GLU A 9 14.42 7.62 4.18
C GLU A 9 13.98 6.16 3.97
N ALA A 10 13.04 5.66 4.77
CA ALA A 10 12.50 4.31 4.58
C ALA A 10 11.74 4.16 3.25
N LYS A 11 10.97 5.17 2.84
CA LYS A 11 10.25 5.21 1.56
C LYS A 11 11.23 5.15 0.39
N GLU A 12 12.28 5.97 0.42
CA GLU A 12 13.32 5.99 -0.61
C GLU A 12 14.08 4.67 -0.67
N LEU A 13 14.45 4.10 0.48
CA LEU A 13 15.14 2.81 0.54
C LEU A 13 14.30 1.65 -0.01
N LEU A 14 13.00 1.67 0.24
CA LEU A 14 12.06 0.66 -0.27
C LEU A 14 11.54 0.97 -1.67
N ASN A 15 12.00 2.06 -2.29
CA ASN A 15 11.60 2.53 -3.61
C ASN A 15 10.07 2.62 -3.75
N LEU A 16 9.42 3.24 -2.76
CA LEU A 16 7.97 3.38 -2.72
C LEU A 16 7.52 4.74 -3.32
N PRO A 17 6.42 4.77 -4.08
CA PRO A 17 5.82 6.03 -4.52
C PRO A 17 5.18 6.78 -3.34
N GLU A 18 4.74 8.02 -3.59
CA GLU A 18 4.13 8.86 -2.54
C GLU A 18 2.80 8.33 -2.03
N ARG A 19 2.04 7.63 -2.88
CA ARG A 19 0.84 6.88 -2.49
C ARG A 19 1.02 5.43 -2.86
N VAL A 20 0.89 4.56 -1.87
CA VAL A 20 1.12 3.13 -2.01
C VAL A 20 0.20 2.37 -1.07
N SER A 21 -0.33 1.25 -1.53
CA SER A 21 -1.14 0.32 -0.74
C SER A 21 -0.27 -0.60 0.12
N MET A 22 -0.87 -1.19 1.15
CA MET A 22 -0.18 -2.18 2.00
C MET A 22 0.31 -3.40 1.22
N GLU A 23 -0.40 -3.79 0.16
CA GLU A 23 -0.01 -4.90 -0.71
C GLU A 23 1.23 -4.56 -1.54
N GLU A 24 1.26 -3.36 -2.12
CA GLU A 24 2.41 -2.86 -2.88
C GLU A 24 3.65 -2.70 -2.00
N ILE A 25 3.51 -2.20 -0.76
CA ILE A 25 4.61 -2.14 0.22
C ILE A 25 5.20 -3.53 0.44
N LYS A 26 4.36 -4.53 0.72
CA LYS A 26 4.80 -5.92 0.93
C LYS A 26 5.45 -6.51 -0.31
N SER A 27 4.89 -6.24 -1.49
CA SER A 27 5.40 -6.74 -2.77
C SER A 27 6.79 -6.17 -3.08
N ASN A 28 6.98 -4.86 -2.95
CA ASN A 28 8.27 -4.21 -3.18
C ASN A 28 9.33 -4.66 -2.17
N TYR A 29 8.96 -4.78 -0.89
CA TYR A 29 9.86 -5.33 0.13
C TYR A 29 10.34 -6.75 -0.23
N ARG A 30 9.43 -7.65 -0.61
CA ARG A 30 9.78 -9.02 -1.02
C ARG A 30 10.72 -9.04 -2.23
N LYS A 31 10.48 -8.19 -3.22
CA LYS A 31 11.35 -8.05 -4.40
C LYS A 31 12.77 -7.63 -4.00
N LEU A 32 12.89 -6.63 -3.13
CA LEU A 32 14.18 -6.12 -2.66
C LEU A 32 14.93 -7.16 -1.82
N ILE A 33 14.27 -7.85 -0.90
CA ILE A 33 14.89 -8.93 -0.11
C ILE A 33 15.36 -10.07 -1.03
N MET A 34 14.60 -10.42 -2.05
CA MET A 34 15.00 -11.47 -3.00
C MET A 34 16.19 -11.07 -3.88
N GLN A 35 16.43 -9.77 -4.05
CA GLN A 35 17.60 -9.22 -4.77
C GLN A 35 18.85 -9.21 -3.88
N TRP A 36 18.70 -8.80 -2.61
CA TRP A 36 19.81 -8.63 -1.66
C TRP A 36 20.02 -9.84 -0.74
N HIS A 37 19.32 -10.95 -0.99
CA HIS A 37 19.42 -12.15 -0.16
C HIS A 37 20.87 -12.66 -0.12
N PRO A 38 21.42 -12.99 1.07
CA PRO A 38 22.81 -13.44 1.19
C PRO A 38 23.13 -14.63 0.28
N ASP A 39 22.22 -15.58 0.13
CA ASP A 39 22.40 -16.75 -0.77
C ASP A 39 22.62 -16.40 -2.26
N LYS A 40 22.24 -15.20 -2.71
CA LYS A 40 22.46 -14.76 -4.10
C LYS A 40 23.70 -13.88 -4.27
N CYS A 41 24.36 -13.52 -3.18
CA CYS A 41 25.50 -12.64 -3.21
C CYS A 41 26.79 -13.45 -3.32
N ASN A 42 27.20 -13.74 -4.56
CA ASN A 42 28.45 -14.45 -4.86
C ASN A 42 29.69 -13.62 -4.47
N GLY A 43 30.01 -13.54 -3.18
CA GLY A 43 31.26 -12.96 -2.66
C GLY A 43 31.15 -11.52 -2.14
N ASN A 44 29.95 -11.01 -1.84
CA ASN A 44 29.77 -9.68 -1.22
C ASN A 44 28.80 -9.74 -0.03
N ASP A 45 28.97 -10.79 0.78
CA ASP A 45 28.07 -11.17 1.88
C ASP A 45 27.85 -10.04 2.88
N GLU A 46 28.89 -9.25 3.15
CA GLU A 46 28.84 -8.16 4.12
C GLU A 46 27.92 -7.02 3.64
N LYS A 47 28.05 -6.60 2.37
CA LYS A 47 27.15 -5.59 1.78
C LYS A 47 25.71 -6.09 1.69
N CYS A 48 25.51 -7.35 1.32
CA CYS A 48 24.17 -7.91 1.20
C CYS A 48 23.47 -8.07 2.56
N ASN A 49 24.23 -8.45 3.59
CA ASN A 49 23.74 -8.50 4.96
C ASN A 49 23.40 -7.10 5.48
N GLU A 50 24.25 -6.10 5.26
CA GLU A 50 23.96 -4.71 5.62
C GLU A 50 22.71 -4.18 4.92
N MET A 51 22.58 -4.41 3.61
CA MET A 51 21.41 -3.97 2.84
C MET A 51 20.13 -4.66 3.31
N THR A 52 20.17 -5.96 3.57
CA THR A 52 19.02 -6.71 4.09
C THR A 52 18.59 -6.18 5.47
N LYS A 53 19.54 -5.87 6.35
CA LYS A 53 19.26 -5.23 7.65
C LYS A 53 18.61 -3.86 7.47
N LYS A 54 19.14 -3.01 6.58
CA LYS A 54 18.57 -1.68 6.29
C LYS A 54 17.14 -1.80 5.75
N LEU A 55 16.91 -2.68 4.77
CA LEU A 55 15.59 -2.94 4.20
C LEU A 55 14.59 -3.43 5.26
N THR A 56 15.02 -4.33 6.14
CA THR A 56 14.18 -4.85 7.23
C THR A 56 13.78 -3.74 8.20
N THR A 57 14.71 -2.86 8.56
CA THR A 57 14.45 -1.73 9.47
C THR A 57 13.53 -0.69 8.83
N ALA A 58 13.74 -0.35 7.56
CA ALA A 58 12.86 0.55 6.81
C ALA A 58 11.43 -0.01 6.73
N TYR A 59 11.29 -1.30 6.41
CA TYR A 59 9.98 -1.96 6.35
C TYR A 59 9.26 -1.92 7.70
N LYS A 60 9.97 -2.22 8.80
CA LYS A 60 9.39 -2.12 10.15
C LYS A 60 8.91 -0.70 10.47
N THR A 61 9.67 0.32 10.07
CA THR A 61 9.32 1.72 10.32
C THR A 61 8.05 2.12 9.57
N ILE A 62 7.94 1.77 8.28
CA ILE A 62 6.74 2.04 7.48
C ILE A 62 5.53 1.27 8.03
N ILE A 63 5.68 -0.02 8.35
CA ILE A 63 4.58 -0.81 8.91
C ILE A 63 4.10 -0.24 10.25
N LEU A 64 5.03 0.20 11.11
CA LEU A 64 4.66 0.83 12.38
C LEU A 64 3.87 2.12 12.14
N TYR A 65 4.33 2.97 11.21
CA TYR A 65 3.61 4.18 10.81
C TYR A 65 2.21 3.87 10.27
N CYS A 66 2.09 2.93 9.33
CA CYS A 66 0.81 2.52 8.75
C CYS A 66 -0.14 1.93 9.80
N ASN A 67 0.37 1.13 10.74
CA ASN A 67 -0.44 0.52 11.80
C ASN A 67 -0.95 1.54 12.84
N GLN A 68 -0.31 2.71 12.95
CA GLN A 68 -0.81 3.79 13.81
C GLN A 68 -1.95 4.58 13.15
N TYR A 69 -2.15 4.42 11.84
CA TYR A 69 -3.22 5.09 11.12
C TYR A 69 -4.58 4.48 11.52
N LYS A 70 -5.49 5.34 11.98
CA LYS A 70 -6.86 4.94 12.32
C LYS A 70 -7.72 5.02 11.06
N TYR A 71 -8.28 3.89 10.67
CA TYR A 71 -9.24 3.83 9.58
C TYR A 71 -10.58 4.42 10.03
N SER A 72 -11.18 5.22 9.15
CA SER A 72 -12.55 5.70 9.30
C SER A 72 -13.46 4.81 8.49
N PHE A 73 -14.59 4.42 9.09
CA PHE A 73 -15.68 3.71 8.42
C PHE A 73 -16.87 4.64 8.17
N ALA A 74 -16.67 5.96 8.25
CA ALA A 74 -17.66 6.92 7.83
C ALA A 74 -17.95 6.74 6.33
N LYS A 75 -19.21 6.90 5.95
CA LYS A 75 -19.67 6.67 4.57
C LYS A 75 -18.85 7.51 3.57
N GLU A 76 -18.58 8.76 3.93
CA GLU A 76 -17.83 9.71 3.11
C GLU A 76 -16.37 9.29 2.88
N ASP A 77 -15.76 8.60 3.85
CA ASP A 77 -14.39 8.09 3.72
C ASP A 77 -14.36 6.81 2.89
N VAL A 78 -15.34 5.92 3.06
CA VAL A 78 -15.47 4.68 2.27
C VAL A 78 -15.73 5.01 0.80
N GLU A 79 -16.64 5.96 0.51
CA GLU A 79 -16.98 6.37 -0.86
C GLU A 79 -15.78 6.91 -1.66
N ARG A 80 -14.77 7.48 -0.99
CA ARG A 80 -13.55 7.98 -1.67
C ARG A 80 -12.66 6.88 -2.21
N TYR A 81 -12.75 5.68 -1.65
CA TYR A 81 -11.93 4.53 -2.02
C TYR A 81 -12.72 3.43 -2.74
N LEU A 82 -14.03 3.62 -2.96
CA LEU A 82 -14.82 2.75 -3.82
C LEU A 82 -14.27 2.79 -5.24
N SER A 83 -14.33 1.64 -5.93
CA SER A 83 -14.03 1.61 -7.35
C SER A 83 -15.04 2.49 -8.10
N PRO A 84 -14.66 3.06 -9.26
CA PRO A 84 -15.61 3.77 -10.12
C PRO A 84 -16.87 2.95 -10.43
N GLU A 85 -16.71 1.63 -10.56
CA GLU A 85 -17.79 0.68 -10.81
C GLU A 85 -18.72 0.53 -9.59
N ASP A 86 -18.18 0.36 -8.38
CA ASP A 86 -18.97 0.24 -7.16
C ASP A 86 -19.71 1.54 -6.84
N TRP A 87 -19.04 2.68 -7.02
CA TRP A 87 -19.66 3.99 -6.86
C TRP A 87 -20.82 4.20 -7.85
N TRP A 88 -20.62 3.82 -9.11
CA TRP A 88 -21.64 3.92 -10.14
C TRP A 88 -22.83 2.99 -9.83
N PHE A 89 -22.56 1.76 -9.41
CA PHE A 89 -23.58 0.78 -9.05
C PHE A 89 -24.39 1.21 -7.81
N GLU A 90 -23.74 1.70 -6.76
CA GLU A 90 -24.46 2.22 -5.58
C GLU A 90 -25.39 3.39 -5.94
N ARG A 91 -24.95 4.26 -6.86
CA ARG A 91 -25.68 5.49 -7.20
C ARG A 91 -26.76 5.29 -8.25
N PHE A 92 -26.56 4.38 -9.20
CA PHE A 92 -27.42 4.22 -10.39
C PHE A 92 -27.87 2.78 -10.63
N GLY A 93 -27.35 1.79 -9.92
CA GLY A 93 -27.67 0.36 -10.13
C GLY A 93 -29.10 -0.03 -9.74
N ASN A 94 -29.76 0.77 -8.89
CA ASN A 94 -31.18 0.63 -8.55
C ASN A 94 -32.12 1.48 -9.42
N ASP A 95 -31.59 2.24 -10.39
CA ASP A 95 -32.43 2.99 -11.32
C ASP A 95 -32.96 2.02 -12.39
N PRO A 96 -34.29 1.89 -12.58
CA PRO A 96 -34.84 1.06 -13.66
C PRO A 96 -34.41 1.66 -15.00
N LEU A 97 -33.34 1.13 -15.59
CA LEU A 97 -32.76 1.57 -16.87
C LEU A 97 -33.77 1.57 -18.03
N TRP A 98 -34.95 0.97 -17.84
CA TRP A 98 -36.05 0.97 -18.80
C TRP A 98 -37.38 1.19 -18.09
N GLY A 99 -37.65 2.47 -17.78
CA GLY A 99 -38.95 3.13 -17.73
C GLY A 99 -40.15 2.37 -17.14
N ASN A 100 -40.77 2.97 -16.13
CA ASN A 100 -42.16 2.70 -15.76
C ASN A 100 -43.06 2.58 -17.02
N SER A 101 -43.36 1.35 -17.44
CA SER A 101 -44.54 1.09 -18.25
C SER A 101 -45.76 1.05 -17.33
N LYS A 102 -46.04 2.17 -16.65
CA LYS A 102 -47.40 2.40 -16.14
C LYS A 102 -48.24 2.76 -17.36
N LYS A 103 -48.77 1.74 -18.05
CA LYS A 103 -49.98 1.91 -18.84
C LYS A 103 -51.17 1.67 -17.90
N THR A 104 -51.86 2.77 -17.66
CA THR A 104 -53.26 2.89 -17.20
C THR A 104 -54.17 1.82 -17.77
#